data_AF-D2H2I1-F1
#
_entry.id   AF-D2H2I1-F1
#
_cell.length_a   1.000
_cell.length_b   1.000
_cell.length_c   1.000
_cell.angle_alpha   90.00
_cell.angle_beta   90.00
_cell.angle_gamma   90.00
#
_symmetry.space_group_name_H-M   'P 1'
#
loop_
_entity.id
_entity.type
_entity.pdbx_description
1 polymer ?
#
loop_
_entity_poly.entity_id
_entity_poly.type
_entity_poly.pdbx_seq_one_letter_code
_entity_poly.pdbx_strand_id
1 'polypeptide(L)'
;LTALSLLPLLDAQSPVCANLTAEPITNATLDQISGKWFYIASAFYNPEFNQSSRTIHAAFFYFAPNHTDDKILLREYQTIGDKCVYNSSYLKVQRENGTLSKY
;
A
#
# COMPACT_ATOMS: atom_id res chain seq x y z
N LEU A 1 -26.21 39.88 1.52
CA LEU A 1 -26.57 38.46 1.34
C LEU A 1 -25.28 37.65 1.25
N THR A 2 -24.82 37.10 2.37
CA THR A 2 -23.78 36.07 2.38
C THR A 2 -24.45 34.74 2.06
N ALA A 3 -24.25 34.23 0.85
CA ALA A 3 -24.68 32.88 0.52
C ALA A 3 -23.73 31.91 1.23
N LEU A 4 -24.24 31.19 2.23
CA LEU A 4 -23.54 30.03 2.82
C LEU A 4 -23.50 28.94 1.74
N SER A 5 -22.38 28.83 1.03
CA SER A 5 -22.19 27.76 0.05
C SER A 5 -22.02 26.42 0.77
N LEU A 6 -22.69 25.37 0.30
CA LEU A 6 -22.55 24.00 0.81
C LEU A 6 -21.36 23.25 0.19
N LEU A 7 -20.65 23.85 -0.77
CA LEU A 7 -19.46 23.30 -1.42
C LEU A 7 -18.36 22.85 -0.41
N PRO A 8 -17.96 23.65 0.59
CA PRO A 8 -16.97 23.21 1.56
C PRO A 8 -17.45 22.07 2.48
N LEU A 9 -18.76 21.80 2.56
CA LEU A 9 -19.29 20.61 3.25
C LEU A 9 -19.23 19.36 2.36
N LEU A 10 -19.31 19.51 1.04
CA LEU A 10 -19.13 18.41 0.09
C LEU A 10 -17.66 17.95 0.04
N ASP A 11 -16.73 18.90 0.09
CA ASP A 11 -15.28 18.63 0.10
C ASP A 11 -14.72 18.40 1.53
N ALA A 12 -15.58 18.41 2.55
CA ALA A 12 -15.17 18.13 3.93
C ALA A 12 -14.84 16.65 4.09
N GLN A 13 -13.63 16.26 3.68
CA GLN A 13 -13.03 15.03 4.18
C GLN A 13 -12.86 15.16 5.69
N SER A 14 -13.23 14.11 6.42
CA SER A 14 -12.94 14.05 7.85
C SER A 14 -11.43 14.24 8.04
N PRO A 15 -10.97 15.13 8.94
CA PRO A 15 -9.55 15.29 9.22
C PRO A 15 -8.91 13.98 9.70
N VAL A 16 -9.72 13.03 10.17
CA VAL A 16 -9.32 11.67 10.53
C VAL A 16 -8.79 10.87 9.33
N CYS A 17 -9.21 11.20 8.11
CA CYS A 17 -8.84 10.51 6.88
C CYS A 17 -7.72 11.20 6.09
N ALA A 18 -7.10 12.28 6.60
CA ALA A 18 -6.09 13.03 5.86
C ALA A 18 -4.91 12.14 5.36
N ASN A 19 -4.49 11.17 6.17
CA ASN A 19 -3.43 10.21 5.80
C ASN A 19 -3.88 9.14 4.79
N LEU A 20 -5.15 9.10 4.42
CA LEU A 20 -5.73 8.15 3.46
C LEU A 20 -5.87 8.76 2.06
N THR A 21 -5.53 10.04 1.90
CA THR A 21 -5.49 10.69 0.59
C THR A 21 -4.22 10.27 -0.13
N ALA A 22 -4.38 9.76 -1.36
CA ALA A 22 -3.25 9.36 -2.18
C ALA A 22 -2.49 10.59 -2.69
N GLU A 23 -1.17 10.55 -2.57
CA GLU A 23 -0.26 11.57 -3.07
C GLU A 23 0.68 10.94 -4.12
N PRO A 24 1.19 11.72 -5.08
CA PRO A 24 2.09 11.20 -6.09
C PRO A 24 3.37 10.55 -5.51
N ILE A 25 3.77 9.41 -6.06
CA ILE A 25 4.99 8.70 -5.65
C ILE A 25 6.21 9.35 -6.32
N THR A 26 7.05 9.98 -5.51
CA THR A 26 8.32 10.57 -5.94
C THR A 26 9.49 9.59 -5.77
N ASN A 27 10.66 9.93 -6.30
CA ASN A 27 11.88 9.14 -6.02
C ASN A 27 12.22 9.13 -4.53
N ALA A 28 12.00 10.23 -3.80
CA ALA A 28 12.21 10.27 -2.36
C ALA A 28 11.26 9.31 -1.62
N THR A 29 10.01 9.19 -2.07
CA THR A 29 9.05 8.20 -1.55
C THR A 29 9.55 6.77 -1.79
N LEU A 30 10.09 6.49 -2.98
CA LEU A 30 10.67 5.18 -3.31
C LEU A 30 11.90 4.87 -2.42
N ASP A 31 12.78 5.85 -2.21
CA ASP A 31 13.93 5.72 -1.32
C ASP A 31 13.48 5.43 0.11
N GLN A 32 12.45 6.14 0.58
CA GLN A 32 11.89 5.98 1.93
C GLN A 32 11.32 4.57 2.17
N ILE A 33 10.68 3.97 1.17
CA ILE A 33 10.10 2.62 1.29
C ILE A 33 11.09 1.50 0.94
N SER A 34 12.32 1.83 0.55
CA SER A 34 13.34 0.83 0.19
C SER A 34 13.80 0.04 1.42
N GLY A 35 14.00 -1.27 1.25
CA GLY A 35 14.50 -2.14 2.33
C GLY A 35 13.46 -3.11 2.87
N LYS A 36 13.63 -3.52 4.13
CA LYS A 36 12.88 -4.60 4.78
C LYS A 36 11.67 -4.06 5.54
N TRP A 37 10.52 -4.69 5.33
CA TRP A 37 9.27 -4.38 6.02
C TRP A 37 8.66 -5.63 6.65
N PHE A 38 7.90 -5.43 7.71
CA PHE A 38 7.13 -6.47 8.39
C PHE A 38 5.65 -6.14 8.29
N TYR A 39 4.85 -7.11 7.86
CA TYR A 39 3.40 -6.99 7.86
C TYR A 39 2.90 -7.18 9.29
N ILE A 40 2.26 -6.15 9.86
CA ILE A 40 1.81 -6.14 11.26
C ILE A 40 0.33 -6.55 11.37
N ALA A 41 -0.55 -5.91 10.59
CA ALA A 41 -1.98 -6.15 10.62
C ALA A 41 -2.67 -5.62 9.35
N SER A 42 -3.89 -6.08 9.09
CA SER A 42 -4.82 -5.49 8.11
C SER A 42 -6.26 -5.72 8.53
N ALA A 43 -7.16 -4.91 7.98
CA ALA A 43 -8.60 -5.08 8.09
C ALA A 43 -9.25 -4.62 6.78
N PHE A 44 -10.15 -5.45 6.23
CA PHE A 44 -10.83 -5.14 4.98
C PHE A 44 -12.34 -5.27 5.13
N TYR A 45 -13.11 -4.55 4.31
CA TYR A 45 -14.53 -4.84 4.15
C TYR A 45 -14.76 -6.07 3.25
N ASN A 46 -13.86 -6.31 2.30
CA ASN A 46 -13.94 -7.47 1.42
C ASN A 46 -13.68 -8.77 2.23
N PRO A 47 -14.62 -9.72 2.26
CA PRO A 47 -14.49 -10.93 3.06
C PRO A 47 -13.38 -11.86 2.58
N GLU A 48 -13.08 -11.90 1.28
CA GLU A 48 -12.02 -12.73 0.71
C GLU A 48 -10.63 -12.26 1.15
N PHE A 49 -10.44 -10.94 1.23
CA PHE A 49 -9.20 -10.36 1.77
C PHE A 49 -9.04 -10.60 3.26
N ASN A 50 -10.13 -10.55 4.04
CA ASN A 50 -10.08 -10.94 5.45
C ASN A 50 -9.77 -12.43 5.63
N GLN A 51 -10.32 -13.30 4.80
CA GLN A 51 -10.07 -14.73 4.90
C GLN A 51 -8.62 -15.06 4.54
N SER A 52 -8.09 -14.48 3.48
CA SER A 52 -6.69 -14.67 3.08
C SER A 52 -5.72 -14.09 4.11
N SER A 53 -5.94 -12.88 4.63
CA SER A 53 -5.05 -12.28 5.63
C SER A 53 -4.97 -13.08 6.93
N ARG A 54 -6.04 -13.77 7.33
CA ARG A 54 -6.06 -14.67 8.50
C ARG A 54 -5.21 -15.92 8.35
N THR A 55 -4.84 -16.31 7.13
CA THR A 55 -3.96 -17.47 6.90
C THR A 55 -2.47 -17.14 7.08
N ILE A 56 -2.13 -15.84 7.10
CA ILE A 56 -0.76 -15.35 7.24
C ILE A 56 -0.45 -15.19 8.73
N HIS A 57 0.38 -16.07 9.29
CA HIS A 57 0.81 -15.99 10.69
C HIS A 57 1.89 -14.93 10.91
N ALA A 58 2.78 -14.74 9.94
CA ALA A 58 3.80 -13.71 9.92
C ALA A 58 4.23 -13.44 8.48
N ALA A 59 4.62 -12.22 8.16
CA ALA A 59 5.25 -11.94 6.87
C ALA A 59 6.27 -10.81 6.97
N PHE A 60 7.37 -10.96 6.25
CA PHE A 60 8.29 -9.87 5.97
C PHE A 60 8.62 -9.86 4.48
N PHE A 61 9.00 -8.70 3.98
CA PHE A 61 9.35 -8.56 2.58
C PHE A 61 10.41 -7.47 2.37
N TYR A 62 11.02 -7.49 1.20
CA TYR A 62 11.96 -6.46 0.77
C TYR A 62 11.40 -5.73 -0.44
N PHE A 63 11.44 -4.41 -0.41
CA PHE A 63 11.29 -3.56 -1.58
C PHE A 63 12.66 -3.13 -2.08
N ALA A 64 12.92 -3.38 -3.36
CA ALA A 64 14.06 -2.84 -4.10
C ALA A 64 13.52 -2.06 -5.32
N PRO A 65 13.30 -0.73 -5.17
CA PRO A 65 12.81 0.11 -6.25
C PRO A 65 13.82 0.22 -7.40
N ASN A 66 13.30 0.29 -8.62
CA ASN A 66 14.01 0.73 -9.82
C ASN A 66 13.36 2.04 -10.27
N HIS A 67 14.10 3.14 -10.09
CA HIS A 67 13.61 4.49 -10.36
C HIS A 67 13.39 4.79 -11.85
N THR A 68 14.03 4.03 -12.74
CA THR A 68 13.95 4.23 -14.20
C THR A 68 12.75 3.51 -14.79
N ASP A 69 12.47 2.30 -14.33
CA ASP A 69 11.43 1.44 -14.90
C ASP A 69 10.08 1.51 -14.18
N ASP A 70 9.97 2.37 -13.16
CA ASP A 70 8.79 2.50 -12.29
C ASP A 70 8.29 1.14 -11.80
N LYS A 71 9.24 0.34 -11.30
CA LYS A 71 9.03 -1.00 -10.76
C LYS A 71 9.70 -1.15 -9.42
N ILE A 72 9.16 -2.03 -8.58
CA ILE A 72 9.78 -2.45 -7.34
C ILE A 72 9.93 -3.96 -7.38
N LEU A 73 11.17 -4.46 -7.28
CA LEU A 73 11.40 -5.88 -7.04
C LEU A 73 10.95 -6.19 -5.61
N LEU A 74 9.90 -6.99 -5.49
CA LEU A 74 9.32 -7.43 -4.23
C LEU A 74 9.75 -8.87 -3.96
N ARG A 75 10.37 -9.10 -2.80
CA ARG A 75 10.73 -10.43 -2.29
C ARG A 75 9.98 -10.69 -0.99
N GLU A 76 9.00 -11.59 -1.02
CA GLU A 76 8.08 -11.89 0.07
C GLU A 76 8.44 -13.19 0.77
N TYR A 77 8.37 -13.17 2.09
CA TYR A 77 8.53 -14.34 2.94
C TYR A 77 7.33 -14.39 3.88
N GLN A 78 6.42 -15.32 3.62
CA GLN A 78 5.18 -15.46 4.37
C GLN A 78 5.20 -16.77 5.16
N THR A 79 4.77 -16.74 6.41
CA THR A 79 4.51 -17.92 7.22
C THR A 79 3.03 -18.24 7.11
N ILE A 80 2.70 -19.30 6.37
CA ILE A 80 1.33 -19.78 6.15
C ILE A 80 1.26 -21.21 6.68
N GLY A 81 0.37 -21.45 7.64
CA GLY A 81 0.41 -22.67 8.43
C GLY A 81 1.75 -22.85 9.15
N ASP A 82 2.36 -24.02 8.96
CA ASP A 82 3.65 -24.44 9.50
C ASP A 82 4.83 -24.22 8.54
N LYS A 83 4.62 -23.51 7.43
CA LYS A 83 5.60 -23.38 6.34
C LYS A 83 5.96 -21.93 6.06
N CYS A 84 7.21 -21.73 5.65
CA CYS A 84 7.65 -20.51 5.02
C CYS A 84 7.47 -20.61 3.49
N VAL A 85 6.68 -19.70 2.94
CA VAL A 85 6.45 -19.55 1.50
C VAL A 85 7.21 -18.33 1.01
N TYR A 86 8.13 -18.55 0.08
CA TYR A 86 8.90 -17.50 -0.57
C TYR A 86 8.31 -17.18 -1.96
N ASN A 87 8.21 -15.91 -2.30
CA ASN A 87 7.83 -15.45 -3.64
C ASN A 87 8.65 -14.21 -4.04
N SER A 88 8.93 -14.07 -5.32
CA SER A 88 9.57 -12.87 -5.88
C SER A 88 8.78 -12.41 -7.10
N SER A 89 8.46 -11.12 -7.14
CA SER A 89 7.67 -10.52 -8.22
C SER A 89 8.05 -9.06 -8.42
N TYR A 90 7.49 -8.42 -9.45
CA TYR A 90 7.63 -6.99 -9.66
C TYR A 90 6.30 -6.30 -9.39
N LEU A 91 6.33 -5.27 -8.54
CA LEU A 91 5.24 -4.31 -8.45
C LEU A 91 5.46 -3.21 -9.46
N LYS A 92 4.39 -2.76 -10.12
CA LYS A 92 4.40 -1.54 -10.94
C LYS A 92 4.06 -0.35 -10.07
N VAL A 93 4.77 0.75 -10.27
CA VAL A 93 4.50 2.06 -9.65
C VAL A 93 3.62 2.87 -10.61
N GLN A 94 2.51 3.41 -10.11
CA GLN A 94 1.70 4.40 -10.83
C GLN A 94 1.89 5.74 -10.12
N ARG A 95 2.89 6.51 -10.55
CA ARG A 95 3.36 7.69 -9.81
C ARG A 95 2.26 8.70 -9.52
N GLU A 96 1.57 9.17 -10.57
CA GLU A 96 0.53 10.18 -10.44
C GLU A 96 -0.66 9.73 -9.58
N ASN A 97 -0.96 8.44 -9.55
CA ASN A 97 -2.09 7.90 -8.79
C ASN A 97 -1.74 7.59 -7.33
N GLY A 98 -0.45 7.60 -6.97
CA GLY A 98 -0.01 7.20 -5.64
C GLY A 98 -0.16 5.70 -5.34
N THR A 99 -0.19 4.83 -6.35
CA THR A 99 -0.50 3.39 -6.18
C THR A 99 0.63 2.46 -6.63
N LEU A 100 0.67 1.28 -5.98
CA LEU A 100 1.46 0.12 -6.40
C LEU A 100 0.51 -1.01 -6.79
N SER A 101 0.84 -1.76 -7.85
CA SER A 101 0.05 -2.90 -8.28
C SER A 101 0.92 -4.10 -8.62
N LYS A 102 0.39 -5.30 -8.33
CA LYS A 102 0.94 -6.59 -8.70
C LYS A 102 0.06 -7.14 -9.82
N TYR A 103 0.65 -7.49 -10.97
CA TYR A 103 -0.04 -8.16 -12.08
C TYR A 103 -0.14 -9.66 -11.84
#